data_AF-F3GQG8-F1
#
_entry.id   AF-F3GQG8-F1
#
_cell.length_a   1.000
_cell.length_b   1.000
_cell.length_c   1.000
_cell.angle_alpha   90.00
_cell.angle_beta   90.00
_cell.angle_gamma   90.00
#
_symmetry.space_group_name_H-M   'P 1'
#
loop_
_entity.id
_entity.type
_entity.pdbx_description
1 polymer ?
#
loop_
_entity_poly.entity_id
_entity_poly.type
_entity_poly.pdbx_seq_one_letter_code
_entity_poly.pdbx_strand_id
1 'polypeptide(L)' 'PGLQPLPTLDPCQVSNYRQNYSYDAAGNLLQIRHEGAHNFTRNMHVAPDS' A
#
# COMPACT_ATOMS: atom_id res chain seq x y z
N PRO A 1 -5.95 -4.59 -43.67
CA PRO A 1 -5.51 -4.89 -42.28
C PRO A 1 -5.66 -3.65 -41.39
N GLY A 2 -6.57 -3.71 -40.41
CA GLY A 2 -6.85 -2.59 -39.51
C GLY A 2 -5.93 -2.59 -38.30
N LEU A 3 -5.47 -1.40 -37.89
CA LEU A 3 -4.73 -1.22 -36.65
C LEU A 3 -5.67 -1.55 -35.48
N GLN A 4 -5.35 -2.60 -34.72
CA GLN A 4 -6.03 -2.85 -33.45
C GLN A 4 -5.76 -1.68 -32.51
N PRO A 5 -6.79 -1.04 -31.92
CA PRO A 5 -6.58 -0.02 -30.90
C PRO A 5 -5.78 -0.62 -29.75
N LEU A 6 -4.65 0.01 -29.41
CA LEU A 6 -3.96 -0.29 -28.15
C LEU A 6 -4.93 0.00 -27.00
N PRO A 7 -4.99 -0.84 -25.96
CA PRO A 7 -5.75 -0.51 -24.77
C PRO A 7 -5.24 0.85 -24.28
N THR A 8 -6.13 1.84 -24.28
CA THR A 8 -5.87 3.13 -23.64
C THR A 8 -5.67 2.81 -22.16
N LEU A 9 -4.41 2.74 -21.70
CA LEU A 9 -4.13 2.73 -20.27
C LEU A 9 -4.68 4.06 -19.75
N ASP A 10 -5.88 4.02 -19.18
CA ASP A 10 -6.53 5.22 -18.67
C ASP A 10 -5.59 5.84 -17.64
N PRO A 11 -5.08 7.06 -17.88
CA PRO A 11 -4.14 7.72 -16.95
C PRO A 11 -4.76 8.02 -15.58
N CYS A 12 -6.05 7.74 -15.41
CA CYS A 12 -6.85 7.89 -14.20
C CYS A 12 -7.20 6.56 -13.50
N GLN A 13 -6.47 5.46 -13.70
CA GLN A 13 -6.65 4.25 -12.87
C GLN A 13 -6.06 4.44 -11.46
N VAL A 14 -6.75 5.20 -10.63
CA VAL A 14 -6.55 5.19 -9.18
C VAL A 14 -7.29 4.00 -8.59
N SER A 15 -6.56 3.10 -7.94
CA SER A 15 -7.14 2.00 -7.18
C SER A 15 -7.34 2.42 -5.73
N ASN A 16 -8.54 2.22 -5.22
CA ASN A 16 -8.81 2.38 -3.80
C ASN A 16 -8.00 1.36 -2.99
N TYR A 17 -7.62 1.74 -1.78
CA TYR A 17 -6.94 0.87 -0.84
C TYR A 17 -7.38 1.16 0.60
N ARG A 18 -7.08 0.22 1.50
CA ARG A 18 -7.22 0.35 2.95
C ARG A 18 -5.86 0.08 3.59
N GLN A 19 -5.47 0.93 4.53
CA GLN A 19 -4.31 0.68 5.38
C GLN A 19 -4.77 0.41 6.81
N ASN A 20 -4.19 -0.60 7.43
CA ASN A 20 -4.31 -0.82 8.86
C ASN A 20 -2.94 -0.56 9.51
N TYR A 21 -2.93 0.21 10.57
CA TYR A 21 -1.73 0.55 11.33
C TYR A 21 -1.84 -0.02 12.74
N SER A 22 -0.75 -0.59 13.24
CA SER A 22 -0.66 -1.10 14.60
C SER A 22 0.45 -0.39 15.35
N TYR A 23 0.16 0.06 16.56
CA TYR A 23 1.07 0.82 17.41
C TYR A 23 1.26 0.13 18.76
N ASP A 24 2.39 0.36 19.40
CA ASP A 24 2.56 0.03 20.83
C ASP A 24 1.89 1.10 21.73
N ALA A 25 1.96 0.89 23.04
CA ALA A 25 1.38 1.80 24.03
C ALA A 25 2.07 3.18 24.09
N ALA A 26 3.31 3.29 23.62
CA ALA A 26 4.05 4.55 23.55
C ALA A 26 3.77 5.33 22.25
N GLY A 27 3.07 4.71 21.30
CA GLY A 27 2.70 5.30 20.02
C GLY A 27 3.68 4.99 18.88
N ASN A 28 4.62 4.06 19.06
CA ASN A 28 5.52 3.67 17.99
C ASN A 28 4.81 2.76 16.98
N LEU A 29 5.06 2.97 15.68
CA LEU A 29 4.49 2.16 14.62
C LEU A 29 5.16 0.77 14.59
N LEU A 30 4.36 -0.28 14.75
CA LEU A 30 4.82 -1.68 14.73
C LEU A 30 4.56 -2.36 13.39
N GLN A 31 3.45 -2.03 12.73
CA GLN A 31 3.05 -2.68 11.49
C GLN A 31 2.23 -1.80 10.57
N ILE A 32 2.46 -1.94 9.26
CA ILE A 32 1.60 -1.42 8.19
C ILE A 32 1.06 -2.61 7.41
N ARG A 33 -0.27 -2.72 7.27
CA ARG A 33 -0.93 -3.66 6.35
C ARG A 33 -1.65 -2.89 5.25
N HIS A 34 -1.21 -3.06 4.01
CA HIS A 34 -1.79 -2.46 2.81
C HIS A 34 -2.69 -3.46 2.08
N GLU A 35 -3.94 -3.08 1.85
CA GLU A 35 -4.93 -3.87 1.13
C GLU A 35 -5.46 -3.03 -0.03
N GLY A 36 -5.07 -3.36 -1.26
CA GLY A 36 -5.41 -2.63 -2.48
C GLY A 36 -5.00 -3.43 -3.71
N ALA A 37 -4.77 -2.74 -4.84
CA ALA A 37 -4.31 -3.39 -6.07
C ALA A 37 -3.00 -4.19 -5.90
N HIS A 38 -2.14 -3.78 -4.96
CA HIS A 38 -0.97 -4.53 -4.56
C HIS A 38 -0.95 -4.67 -3.03
N ASN A 39 -1.10 -5.89 -2.53
CA ASN A 39 -1.10 -6.15 -1.10
C ASN A 39 0.34 -6.27 -0.58
N PHE A 40 0.59 -5.68 0.59
CA PHE A 40 1.82 -5.90 1.32
C PHE A 40 1.62 -5.72 2.82
N THR A 41 2.48 -6.37 3.59
CA THR A 41 2.62 -6.12 5.03
C THR A 41 4.07 -5.78 5.32
N ARG A 42 4.28 -4.74 6.14
CA ARG A 42 5.59 -4.35 6.63
C ARG A 42 5.60 -4.32 8.14
N ASN A 43 6.51 -5.07 8.74
CA ASN A 43 6.79 -5.04 10.18
C ASN A 43 7.94 -4.07 10.46
N MET A 44 7.79 -3.29 11.53
CA MET A 44 8.75 -2.28 11.96
C MET A 44 9.36 -2.70 13.29
N HIS A 45 10.65 -2.41 13.48
CA HIS A 45 11.33 -2.61 14.74
C HIS A 45 11.56 -1.24 15.39
N VAL A 46 11.08 -1.09 16.62
CA VAL A 46 11.34 0.10 17.44
C VAL A 46 12.77 0.01 17.95
N ALA A 47 13.55 1.08 17.78
CA ALA A 47 14.88 1.14 18.35
C ALA A 47 14.77 1.21 19.88
N PRO A 48 15.60 0.47 20.64
CA PRO A 48 15.52 0.45 22.10
C PRO A 48 15.78 1.81 22.77
N ASP A 49 16.44 2.73 22.08
CA ASP A 49 16.85 4.05 22.60
C ASP A 49 16.05 5.23 21.98
N SER A 50 14.82 4.98 21.49
CA SER A 50 13.96 6.01 20.88
C SER A 50 13.30 6.95 21.89
#